data_AF-A0A966CNH3-F1
#
_entry.id   AF-A0A966CNH3-F1
#
_cell.length_a   1.000
_cell.length_b   1.000
_cell.length_c   1.000
_cell.angle_alpha   90.00
_cell.angle_beta   90.00
_cell.angle_gamma   90.00
#
_symmetry.space_group_name_H-M   'P 1'
#
loop_
_entity.id
_entity.type
_entity.pdbx_description
1 polymer ?
#
loop_
_entity_poly.entity_id
_entity_poly.type
_entity_poly.pdbx_seq_one_letter_code
_entity_poly.pdbx_strand_id
1 'polypeptide(L)'
;MFTSTGVLTEKELEARNEVKWETYTKWIQIEARVLGDITMNHIIPLATRYQSFLLDNVSKIKAVFSGEKADKLSTHDTALIVEIGDRVAAIKNAVDDMIDIRRTVNKIEDEYEKAVAYHDKVLPYFDIIRYNTDKLELIVDDEMWTLPKYREMLFIR
;
A
#
# COMPACT_ATOMS: atom_id res chain seq x y z
N MET A 1 6.20 34.56 -21.19
CA MET A 1 5.88 33.80 -22.41
C MET A 1 4.38 33.83 -22.74
N PHE A 2 3.49 33.32 -21.88
CA PHE A 2 2.03 33.32 -22.19
C PHE A 2 1.37 34.71 -22.20
N THR A 3 1.76 35.58 -21.26
CA THR A 3 1.31 36.97 -21.22
C THR A 3 1.84 37.78 -22.41
N SER A 4 3.09 37.54 -22.80
CA SER A 4 3.72 38.19 -23.95
C SER A 4 3.15 37.75 -25.30
N THR A 5 2.58 36.54 -25.39
CA THR A 5 1.91 36.05 -26.60
C THR A 5 0.41 36.35 -26.64
N GLY A 6 -0.14 37.03 -25.61
CA GLY A 6 -1.57 37.36 -25.54
C GLY A 6 -2.50 36.16 -25.38
N VAL A 7 -1.98 34.99 -25.00
CA VAL A 7 -2.76 33.74 -24.87
C VAL A 7 -3.46 33.65 -23.52
N LEU A 8 -2.81 34.14 -22.46
CA LEU A 8 -3.36 34.20 -21.10
C LEU A 8 -2.93 35.50 -20.43
N THR A 9 -3.81 36.04 -19.61
CA THR A 9 -3.49 37.09 -18.63
C THR A 9 -2.83 36.51 -17.38
N GLU A 10 -2.17 37.35 -16.59
CA GLU A 10 -1.52 36.94 -15.33
C GLU A 10 -2.52 36.31 -14.34
N LYS A 11 -3.69 36.92 -14.17
CA LYS A 11 -4.76 36.39 -13.32
C LYS A 11 -5.29 35.03 -13.78
N GLU A 12 -5.42 34.82 -15.10
CA GLU A 12 -5.83 33.52 -15.64
C GLU A 12 -4.75 32.46 -15.43
N LEU A 13 -3.47 32.84 -15.45
CA LEU A 13 -2.36 31.95 -15.17
C LEU A 13 -2.36 31.50 -13.70
N GLU A 14 -2.54 32.44 -12.77
CA GLU A 14 -2.64 32.17 -11.33
C GLU A 14 -3.81 31.25 -11.02
N ALA A 15 -5.02 31.61 -11.49
CA ALA A 15 -6.22 30.79 -11.28
C ALA A 15 -6.06 29.37 -11.85
N ARG A 16 -5.44 29.22 -13.03
CA ARG A 16 -5.17 27.89 -13.61
C ARG A 16 -4.18 27.08 -12.79
N ASN A 17 -3.17 27.72 -12.18
CA ASN A 17 -2.22 27.02 -11.33
C ASN A 17 -2.87 26.55 -10.04
N GLU A 18 -3.70 27.40 -9.42
CA GLU A 18 -4.48 27.04 -8.23
C GLU A 18 -5.37 25.81 -8.47
N VAL A 19 -6.14 25.82 -9.57
CA VAL A 19 -6.97 24.66 -9.98
C VAL A 19 -6.14 23.40 -10.19
N LYS A 20 -4.92 23.52 -10.72
CA LYS A 20 -4.02 22.36 -10.91
C LYS A 20 -3.53 21.79 -9.58
N TRP A 21 -3.14 22.64 -8.63
CA TRP A 21 -2.70 22.20 -7.31
C TRP A 21 -3.83 21.54 -6.54
N GLU A 22 -5.03 22.11 -6.58
CA GLU A 22 -6.22 21.51 -5.99
C GLU A 22 -6.53 20.14 -6.62
N THR A 23 -6.49 20.05 -7.95
CA THR A 23 -6.73 18.80 -8.68
C THR A 23 -5.72 17.73 -8.27
N TYR A 24 -4.43 18.06 -8.28
CA TYR A 24 -3.35 17.15 -7.87
C TYR A 24 -3.56 16.64 -6.44
N THR A 25 -3.85 17.54 -5.51
CA THR A 25 -4.11 17.21 -4.12
C THR A 25 -5.27 16.22 -3.97
N LYS A 26 -6.39 16.48 -4.66
CA LYS A 26 -7.57 15.59 -4.64
C LYS A 26 -7.28 14.22 -5.22
N TRP A 27 -6.51 14.15 -6.31
CA TRP A 27 -6.09 12.88 -6.92
C TRP A 27 -5.34 12.01 -5.91
N ILE A 28 -4.27 12.53 -5.30
CA ILE A 28 -3.49 11.78 -4.30
C ILE A 28 -4.34 11.44 -3.08
N GLN A 29 -5.22 12.36 -2.65
CA GLN A 29 -6.10 12.10 -1.52
C GLN A 29 -7.04 10.91 -1.75
N ILE A 30 -7.62 10.81 -2.95
CA ILE A 30 -8.49 9.69 -3.34
C ILE A 30 -7.68 8.41 -3.41
N GLU A 31 -6.53 8.42 -4.07
CA GLU A 31 -5.67 7.24 -4.19
C GLU A 31 -5.20 6.75 -2.81
N ALA A 32 -4.77 7.65 -1.92
CA ALA A 32 -4.37 7.31 -0.56
C ALA A 32 -5.51 6.65 0.22
N ARG A 33 -6.76 7.11 0.01
CA ARG A 33 -7.95 6.53 0.64
C ARG A 33 -8.26 5.14 0.10
N VAL A 34 -8.23 4.98 -1.21
CA VAL A 34 -8.49 3.69 -1.87
C VAL A 34 -7.39 2.69 -1.51
N LEU A 35 -6.13 3.09 -1.53
CA LEU A 35 -5.00 2.25 -1.14
C LEU A 35 -5.14 1.75 0.30
N GLY A 36 -5.44 2.66 1.25
CA GLY A 36 -5.67 2.28 2.64
C GLY A 36 -6.86 1.31 2.80
N ASP A 37 -7.96 1.57 2.11
CA ASP A 37 -9.17 0.74 2.17
C ASP A 37 -8.94 -0.67 1.61
N ILE A 38 -8.33 -0.78 0.42
CA ILE A 38 -7.97 -2.06 -0.21
C ILE A 38 -7.03 -2.85 0.70
N THR A 39 -6.04 -2.16 1.27
CA THR A 39 -5.03 -2.79 2.10
C THR A 39 -5.62 -3.37 3.38
N MET A 40 -6.45 -2.59 4.08
CA MET A 40 -7.06 -3.00 5.36
C MET A 40 -8.15 -4.06 5.18
N ASN A 41 -8.95 -3.99 4.11
CA ASN A 41 -10.11 -4.86 3.93
C ASN A 41 -9.82 -6.11 3.11
N HIS A 42 -8.84 -6.07 2.20
CA HIS A 42 -8.53 -7.18 1.31
C HIS A 42 -7.17 -7.80 1.61
N ILE A 43 -6.09 -7.01 1.59
CA ILE A 43 -4.72 -7.55 1.65
C ILE A 43 -4.40 -8.13 3.04
N ILE A 44 -4.62 -7.36 4.11
CA ILE A 44 -4.28 -7.79 5.49
C ILE A 44 -5.08 -9.03 5.92
N PRO A 45 -6.42 -9.10 5.74
CA PRO A 45 -7.19 -10.28 6.14
C PRO A 45 -6.75 -11.54 5.39
N LEU A 46 -6.38 -11.40 4.12
CA LEU A 46 -5.93 -12.48 3.26
C LEU A 46 -4.56 -13.01 3.69
N ALA A 47 -3.60 -12.12 3.93
CA ALA A 47 -2.29 -12.48 4.48
C ALA A 47 -2.42 -13.17 5.85
N THR A 48 -3.30 -12.66 6.72
CA THR A 48 -3.56 -13.24 8.05
C THR A 48 -4.18 -14.64 7.94
N ARG A 49 -5.08 -14.88 6.97
CA ARG A 49 -5.65 -16.21 6.72
C ARG A 49 -4.59 -17.19 6.26
N TYR A 50 -3.73 -16.79 5.33
CA TYR A 50 -2.64 -17.63 4.86
C TYR A 50 -1.62 -17.92 5.98
N GLN A 51 -1.29 -16.92 6.79
CA GLN A 51 -0.44 -17.11 7.98
C GLN A 51 -1.05 -18.12 8.98
N SER A 52 -2.37 -18.08 9.18
CA SER A 52 -3.07 -19.05 10.03
C SER A 52 -3.00 -20.48 9.46
N PHE A 53 -3.09 -20.63 8.15
CA PHE A 53 -2.92 -21.91 7.46
C PHE A 53 -1.50 -22.48 7.64
N LEU A 54 -0.47 -21.64 7.47
CA LEU A 54 0.92 -22.05 7.72
C LEU A 54 1.15 -22.46 9.19
N LEU A 55 0.57 -21.72 10.14
CA LEU A 55 0.66 -22.05 11.57
C LEU A 55 0.05 -23.42 11.88
N ASP A 56 -1.11 -23.73 11.30
CA ASP A 56 -1.76 -25.03 11.45
C ASP A 56 -0.91 -26.16 10.86
N ASN A 57 -0.28 -25.94 9.70
CA ASN A 57 0.64 -26.91 9.10
C ASN A 57 1.85 -27.18 10.01
N VAL A 58 2.49 -26.14 10.55
CA VAL A 58 3.60 -26.27 11.50
C VAL A 58 3.17 -27.04 12.75
N SER A 59 1.99 -26.73 13.29
CA SER A 59 1.42 -27.44 14.44
C SER A 59 1.24 -28.94 14.16
N LYS A 60 0.67 -29.28 13.00
CA LYS A 60 0.47 -30.68 12.56
C LYS A 60 1.79 -31.41 12.34
N ILE A 61 2.79 -30.77 11.74
CA ILE A 61 4.13 -31.37 11.56
C ILE A 61 4.75 -31.72 12.91
N LYS A 62 4.68 -30.81 13.89
CA LYS A 62 5.21 -31.04 15.24
C LYS A 62 4.41 -32.07 16.04
N ALA A 63 3.15 -32.30 15.71
CA ALA A 63 2.33 -33.35 16.31
C ALA A 63 2.68 -34.75 15.77
N VAL A 64 3.04 -34.85 14.48
CA VAL A 64 3.30 -36.14 13.80
C VAL A 64 4.77 -36.54 13.89
N PHE A 65 5.69 -35.58 13.81
CA PHE A 65 7.14 -35.81 13.84
C PHE A 65 7.73 -35.18 15.10
N SER A 66 8.78 -35.79 15.65
CA SER A 66 9.48 -35.31 16.85
C SER A 66 10.97 -35.12 16.61
N GLY A 67 11.58 -34.23 17.43
CA GLY A 67 13.00 -33.93 17.39
C GLY A 67 13.46 -33.21 16.11
N GLU A 68 14.70 -33.44 15.73
CA GLU A 68 15.40 -32.72 14.63
C GLU A 68 14.67 -32.80 13.28
N LYS A 69 13.89 -33.86 13.05
CA LYS A 69 13.12 -34.04 11.80
C LYS A 69 11.93 -33.08 11.71
N ALA A 70 11.26 -32.81 12.83
CA ALA A 70 10.15 -31.85 12.87
C ALA A 70 10.63 -30.42 12.68
N ASP A 71 11.77 -30.08 13.30
CA ASP A 71 12.36 -28.76 13.17
C ASP A 71 12.82 -28.50 11.73
N LYS A 72 13.50 -29.46 11.10
CA LYS A 72 13.89 -29.34 9.68
C LYS A 72 12.69 -29.15 8.74
N LEU A 73 11.60 -29.88 8.97
CA LEU A 73 10.39 -29.78 8.12
C LEU A 73 9.62 -28.48 8.34
N SER A 74 9.63 -27.93 9.56
CA SER A 74 8.87 -26.70 9.89
C SER A 74 9.66 -25.40 9.76
N THR A 75 10.98 -25.47 9.49
CA THR A 75 11.84 -24.29 9.43
C THR A 75 11.39 -23.28 8.37
N HIS A 76 11.04 -23.75 7.17
CA HIS A 76 10.63 -22.88 6.06
C HIS A 76 9.31 -22.16 6.36
N ASP A 77 8.29 -22.92 6.76
CA ASP A 77 6.96 -22.37 7.10
C ASP A 77 7.06 -21.37 8.25
N THR A 78 7.90 -21.66 9.26
CA THR A 78 8.13 -20.74 10.39
C THR A 78 8.76 -19.42 9.92
N ALA A 79 9.71 -19.46 8.98
CA ALA A 79 10.31 -18.26 8.42
C ALA A 79 9.28 -17.42 7.64
N LEU A 80 8.44 -18.07 6.83
CA LEU A 80 7.36 -17.39 6.10
C LEU A 80 6.34 -16.75 7.03
N ILE A 81 5.97 -17.43 8.13
CA ILE A 81 5.04 -16.88 9.14
C ILE A 81 5.58 -15.58 9.73
N VAL A 82 6.87 -15.54 10.08
CA VAL A 82 7.52 -14.33 10.62
C VAL A 82 7.53 -13.23 9.56
N GLU A 83 7.95 -13.54 8.33
CA GLU A 83 8.01 -12.57 7.24
C GLU A 83 6.63 -11.97 6.93
N ILE A 84 5.58 -12.79 6.89
CA ILE A 84 4.20 -12.30 6.68
C ILE A 84 3.80 -11.37 7.83
N GLY A 85 4.10 -11.75 9.08
CA GLY A 85 3.79 -10.94 10.26
C GLY A 85 4.45 -9.57 10.22
N ASP A 86 5.74 -9.52 9.92
CA ASP A 86 6.50 -8.28 9.83
C ASP A 86 5.97 -7.37 8.72
N ARG A 87 5.63 -7.95 7.56
CA ARG A 87 5.07 -7.21 6.42
C ARG A 87 3.68 -6.67 6.72
N VAL A 88 2.80 -7.48 7.29
CA VAL A 88 1.45 -7.04 7.68
C VAL A 88 1.52 -5.91 8.70
N ALA A 89 2.43 -6.00 9.69
CA ALA A 89 2.65 -4.95 10.66
C ALA A 89 3.17 -3.66 10.01
N ALA A 90 4.17 -3.76 9.12
CA ALA A 90 4.73 -2.62 8.40
C ALA A 90 3.67 -1.92 7.54
N ILE A 91 2.84 -2.69 6.83
CA ILE A 91 1.73 -2.17 6.02
C ILE A 91 0.73 -1.42 6.90
N LYS A 92 0.29 -2.05 8.00
CA LYS A 92 -0.71 -1.45 8.90
C LYS A 92 -0.21 -0.13 9.47
N ASN A 93 1.02 -0.11 9.99
CA ASN A 93 1.63 1.09 10.55
C ASN A 93 1.76 2.19 9.48
N ALA A 94 2.19 1.84 8.27
CA ALA A 94 2.30 2.81 7.17
C ALA A 94 0.94 3.40 6.77
N VAL A 95 -0.14 2.61 6.77
CA VAL A 95 -1.50 3.09 6.50
C VAL A 95 -1.98 4.02 7.61
N ASP A 96 -1.78 3.65 8.88
CA ASP A 96 -2.17 4.46 10.03
C ASP A 96 -1.42 5.82 10.03
N ASP A 97 -0.11 5.80 9.83
CA ASP A 97 0.73 7.00 9.74
C ASP A 97 0.32 7.89 8.55
N MET A 98 0.06 7.30 7.38
CA MET A 98 -0.41 8.01 6.20
C MET A 98 -1.75 8.70 6.48
N ILE A 99 -2.68 8.05 7.18
CA ILE A 99 -3.97 8.63 7.55
C ILE A 99 -3.77 9.85 8.47
N ASP A 100 -2.89 9.75 9.45
CA ASP A 100 -2.63 10.83 10.40
C ASP A 100 -1.91 12.01 9.75
N ILE A 101 -0.90 11.76 8.92
CA ILE A 101 -0.26 12.83 8.13
C ILE A 101 -1.28 13.50 7.24
N ARG A 102 -2.11 12.74 6.53
CA ARG A 102 -3.16 13.31 5.69
C ARG A 102 -4.14 14.17 6.50
N ARG A 103 -4.47 13.80 7.75
CA ARG A 103 -5.29 14.65 8.65
C ARG A 103 -4.61 15.98 8.97
N THR A 104 -3.28 15.99 9.12
CA THR A 104 -2.52 17.23 9.35
C THR A 104 -2.40 18.09 8.10
N VAL A 105 -2.08 17.48 6.95
CA VAL A 105 -1.88 18.17 5.67
C VAL A 105 -3.18 18.82 5.17
N ASN A 106 -4.34 18.18 5.40
CA ASN A 106 -5.64 18.76 5.03
C ASN A 106 -6.02 20.04 5.78
N LYS A 107 -5.28 20.44 6.82
CA LYS A 107 -5.50 21.69 7.54
C LYS A 107 -4.78 22.89 6.92
N ILE A 108 -3.90 22.66 5.95
CA ILE A 108 -3.20 23.73 5.23
C ILE A 108 -4.23 24.47 4.36
N GLU A 109 -4.27 25.80 4.45
CA GLU A 109 -5.22 26.61 3.68
C GLU A 109 -4.72 26.89 2.26
N ASP A 110 -3.43 27.15 2.09
CA ASP A 110 -2.82 27.42 0.80
C ASP A 110 -2.74 26.14 -0.07
N GLU A 111 -3.29 26.20 -1.29
CA GLU A 111 -3.36 25.05 -2.19
C GLU A 111 -1.99 24.61 -2.71
N TYR A 112 -1.03 25.53 -2.87
CA TYR A 112 0.31 25.19 -3.31
C TYR A 112 1.08 24.45 -2.21
N GLU A 113 1.10 25.00 -0.99
CA GLU A 113 1.73 24.36 0.18
C GLU A 113 1.08 23.01 0.49
N LYS A 114 -0.24 22.90 0.34
CA LYS A 114 -0.96 21.64 0.49
C LYS A 114 -0.53 20.62 -0.56
N ALA A 115 -0.44 21.01 -1.83
CA ALA A 115 0.02 20.12 -2.90
C ALA A 115 1.46 19.63 -2.66
N VAL A 116 2.36 20.52 -2.26
CA VAL A 116 3.74 20.16 -1.89
C VAL A 116 3.76 19.21 -0.70
N ALA A 117 2.98 19.48 0.35
CA ALA A 117 2.90 18.61 1.52
C ALA A 117 2.32 17.22 1.19
N TYR A 118 1.36 17.13 0.26
CA TYR A 118 0.87 15.84 -0.24
C TYR A 118 1.96 15.07 -1.00
N HIS A 119 2.72 15.75 -1.87
CA HIS A 119 3.85 15.15 -2.58
C HIS A 119 4.94 14.65 -1.62
N ASP A 120 5.35 15.47 -0.66
CA ASP A 120 6.54 15.18 0.16
C ASP A 120 6.22 14.30 1.36
N LYS A 121 5.00 14.33 1.89
CA LYS A 121 4.65 13.65 3.14
C LYS A 121 3.63 12.53 2.98
N VAL A 122 2.72 12.59 2.00
CA VAL A 122 1.68 11.55 1.82
C VAL A 122 2.09 10.53 0.77
N LEU A 123 2.55 10.99 -0.40
CA LEU A 123 2.92 10.13 -1.52
C LEU A 123 4.00 9.07 -1.17
N PRO A 124 5.03 9.34 -0.33
CA PRO A 124 6.04 8.33 -0.02
C PRO A 124 5.50 7.05 0.64
N TYR A 125 4.35 7.13 1.33
CA TYR A 125 3.71 5.95 1.92
C TYR A 125 3.21 4.96 0.88
N PHE A 126 2.93 5.41 -0.35
CA PHE A 126 2.43 4.56 -1.42
C PHE A 126 3.46 3.50 -1.77
N ASP A 127 4.72 3.90 -1.90
CA ASP A 127 5.82 3.00 -2.23
C ASP A 127 6.08 2.01 -1.08
N ILE A 128 5.98 2.45 0.17
CA ILE A 128 6.16 1.59 1.35
C ILE A 128 5.05 0.51 1.40
N ILE A 129 3.79 0.92 1.27
CA ILE A 129 2.65 0.01 1.30
C ILE A 129 2.74 -0.96 0.11
N ARG A 130 2.99 -0.42 -1.09
CA ARG A 130 3.12 -1.20 -2.31
C ARG A 130 4.24 -2.23 -2.22
N TYR A 131 5.43 -1.82 -1.80
CA TYR A 131 6.56 -2.74 -1.68
C TYR A 131 6.24 -3.94 -0.78
N ASN A 132 5.60 -3.71 0.37
CA ASN A 132 5.25 -4.81 1.26
C ASN A 132 4.11 -5.68 0.71
N THR A 133 3.12 -5.07 0.06
CA THR A 133 2.03 -5.80 -0.62
C THR A 133 2.55 -6.67 -1.76
N ASP A 134 3.40 -6.13 -2.64
CA ASP A 134 3.98 -6.86 -3.77
C ASP A 134 4.83 -8.05 -3.29
N LYS A 135 5.46 -7.93 -2.12
CA LYS A 135 6.19 -9.05 -1.51
C LYS A 135 5.26 -10.09 -0.88
N LEU A 136 4.15 -9.67 -0.28
CA LEU A 136 3.12 -10.60 0.19
C LEU A 136 2.48 -11.37 -0.98
N GLU A 137 2.27 -10.73 -2.13
CA GLU A 137 1.74 -11.37 -3.35
C GLU A 137 2.60 -12.55 -3.82
N LEU A 138 3.92 -12.48 -3.61
CA LEU A 138 4.85 -13.56 -3.98
C LEU A 138 4.86 -14.73 -2.98
N ILE A 139 4.47 -14.49 -1.74
CA ILE A 139 4.49 -15.48 -0.66
C ILE A 139 3.16 -16.20 -0.55
N VAL A 140 2.06 -15.46 -0.71
CA VAL A 140 0.71 -16.00 -0.56
C VAL A 140 0.32 -16.81 -1.80
N ASP A 141 -0.40 -17.89 -1.56
CA ASP A 141 -0.97 -18.73 -2.60
C ASP A 141 -1.87 -17.95 -3.57
N ASP A 142 -1.74 -18.26 -4.85
CA ASP A 142 -2.45 -17.60 -5.96
C ASP A 142 -3.97 -17.79 -5.85
N GLU A 143 -4.42 -18.97 -5.43
CA GLU A 143 -5.85 -19.28 -5.26
C GLU A 143 -6.50 -18.44 -4.15
N MET A 144 -5.71 -18.01 -3.15
CA MET A 144 -6.20 -17.18 -2.06
C MET A 144 -6.14 -15.69 -2.40
N TRP A 145 -5.37 -15.29 -3.42
CA TRP A 145 -5.13 -13.91 -3.79
C TRP A 145 -6.31 -13.34 -4.60
N THR A 146 -7.09 -12.43 -4.02
CA THR A 146 -8.35 -11.96 -4.62
C THR A 146 -8.18 -10.89 -5.69
N LEU A 147 -7.00 -10.28 -5.81
CA LEU A 147 -6.74 -9.20 -6.77
C LEU A 147 -6.03 -9.75 -8.00
N PRO A 148 -6.42 -9.35 -9.22
CA PRO A 148 -5.76 -9.85 -10.41
C PRO A 148 -4.29 -9.43 -10.43
N LYS A 149 -3.39 -10.38 -10.68
CA LYS A 149 -1.96 -10.11 -10.77
C LYS A 149 -1.64 -9.31 -12.02
N TYR A 150 -0.52 -8.58 -12.03
CA TYR A 150 -0.10 -7.81 -13.21
C TYR A 150 -0.01 -8.67 -14.49
N ARG A 151 0.41 -9.93 -14.36
CA ARG A 151 0.45 -10.87 -15.48
C ARG A 151 -0.94 -11.14 -16.07
N GLU A 152 -1.93 -11.25 -15.21
CA GLU A 152 -3.31 -11.55 -15.60
C GLU A 152 -3.95 -10.36 -16.32
N MET A 153 -3.74 -9.16 -15.77
CA MET A 153 -4.23 -7.91 -16.38
C MET A 153 -3.61 -7.63 -17.76
N LEU A 154 -2.37 -8.07 -17.99
CA LEU A 154 -1.64 -7.77 -19.22
C LEU A 154 -1.80 -8.83 -20.32
N PHE A 155 -2.09 -10.09 -19.98
CA PHE A 155 -1.97 -11.21 -20.92
C PHE A 155 -3.15 -12.18 -20.98
N ILE A 156 -4.09 -12.15 -20.03
CA ILE A 156 -5.29 -13.01 -20.11
C ILE A 156 -6.33 -12.31 -21.00
N ARG A 157 -6.59 -12.92 -22.15
CA ARG A 157 -7.62 -12.53 -23.14
C ARG A 157 -8.63 -13.65 -23.30
#